data_AF-A0A9P5RNT5-F1
#
_entry.id   AF-A0A9P5RNT5-F1
#
_cell.length_a   1.000
_cell.length_b   1.000
_cell.length_c   1.000
_cell.angle_alpha   90.00
_cell.angle_beta   90.00
_cell.angle_gamma   90.00
#
_symmetry.space_group_name_H-M   'P 1'
#
loop_
_entity.id
_entity.type
_entity.pdbx_description
1 polymer ?
#
loop_
_entity_poly.entity_id
_entity_poly.type
_entity_poly.pdbx_seq_one_letter_code
_entity_poly.pdbx_strand_id
1 'polypeptide(L)'
;MSNNEAQQQSDQSISQEDPDWAPTPRVHTQYQRRPSESKPSTSNTSKSSGNKEEKEEEEEEDEYEKRIERTGCAVENEALQLCYAEKHDWRACKDAMEAFRECWKRNGNVQAE
;
A
#
# COMPACT_ATOMS: atom_id res chain seq x y z
N MET A 1 41.73 -27.66 -40.85
CA MET A 1 40.42 -28.24 -40.47
C MET A 1 40.36 -28.18 -38.97
N SER A 2 39.82 -27.08 -38.41
CA SER A 2 39.70 -26.90 -36.96
C SER A 2 38.26 -27.19 -36.56
N ASN A 3 38.12 -28.10 -35.60
CA ASN A 3 36.86 -28.72 -35.21
C ASN A 3 36.03 -27.82 -34.30
N ASN A 4 34.72 -27.85 -34.55
CA ASN A 4 33.66 -27.41 -33.65
C ASN A 4 33.65 -28.26 -32.38
N GLU A 5 33.51 -27.63 -31.21
CA GLU A 5 32.76 -28.18 -30.07
C GLU A 5 32.69 -27.11 -28.98
N ALA A 6 31.67 -26.26 -29.06
CA ALA A 6 31.23 -25.42 -27.95
C ALA A 6 29.88 -25.97 -27.47
N GLN A 7 29.95 -27.03 -26.67
CA GLN A 7 28.84 -27.45 -25.83
C GLN A 7 29.37 -27.64 -24.43
N GLN A 8 28.95 -26.77 -23.52
CA GLN A 8 28.88 -26.94 -22.06
C GLN A 8 28.78 -25.53 -21.45
N GLN A 9 27.88 -25.20 -20.54
CA GLN A 9 27.15 -26.00 -19.56
C GLN A 9 25.84 -25.31 -19.17
N SER A 10 24.81 -26.12 -18.99
CA SER A 10 23.77 -26.01 -17.95
C SER A 10 23.01 -24.69 -17.78
N ASP A 11 21.92 -24.55 -18.54
CA ASP A 11 20.68 -24.00 -18.00
C ASP A 11 20.15 -24.98 -16.93
N GLN A 12 20.72 -24.91 -15.73
CA GLN A 12 19.99 -25.35 -14.54
C GLN A 12 18.90 -24.30 -14.33
N SER A 13 17.73 -24.57 -14.91
CA SER A 13 16.49 -23.90 -14.57
C SER A 13 16.28 -24.10 -13.07
N ILE A 14 16.70 -23.11 -12.29
CA ILE A 14 16.34 -23.01 -10.90
C ILE A 14 14.85 -22.72 -10.89
N SER A 15 14.04 -23.77 -10.73
CA SER A 15 12.63 -23.66 -10.40
C SER A 15 12.54 -23.08 -8.99
N GLN A 16 12.79 -21.78 -8.88
CA GLN A 16 12.33 -21.01 -7.74
C GLN A 16 10.94 -20.57 -8.12
N GLU A 17 9.96 -21.26 -7.54
CA GLU A 17 8.58 -20.86 -7.52
C GLU A 17 8.58 -19.45 -6.91
N ASP A 18 8.42 -18.43 -7.74
CA ASP A 18 8.41 -17.05 -7.26
C ASP A 18 7.23 -16.92 -6.28
N PRO A 19 7.46 -16.53 -5.01
CA PRO A 19 6.38 -16.43 -4.03
C PRO A 19 5.38 -15.35 -4.46
N ASP A 20 4.08 -15.62 -4.26
CA ASP A 20 2.91 -14.84 -4.73
C ASP A 20 2.91 -13.33 -4.41
N TRP A 21 3.85 -12.86 -3.59
CA TRP A 21 4.02 -11.44 -3.28
C TRP A 21 4.93 -10.70 -4.26
N ALA A 22 5.65 -11.41 -5.14
CA ALA A 22 6.51 -10.78 -6.14
C ALA A 22 5.65 -10.17 -7.26
N PRO A 23 5.66 -8.82 -7.45
CA PRO A 23 4.92 -8.21 -8.53
C PRO A 23 5.50 -8.66 -9.87
N THR A 24 4.68 -9.32 -10.69
CA THR A 24 5.09 -9.78 -12.02
C THR A 24 5.72 -8.62 -12.81
N PRO A 25 6.87 -8.82 -13.48
CA PRO A 25 7.48 -7.78 -14.28
C PRO A 25 6.49 -7.40 -15.38
N ARG A 26 6.00 -6.16 -15.30
CA ARG A 26 5.05 -5.60 -16.26
C ARG A 26 5.71 -5.53 -17.62
N VAL A 27 5.52 -6.56 -18.44
CA VAL A 27 5.87 -6.52 -19.85
C VAL A 27 5.19 -5.30 -20.46
N HIS A 28 5.97 -4.42 -21.07
CA HIS A 28 5.48 -3.19 -21.67
C HIS A 28 4.65 -3.53 -22.92
N THR A 29 3.36 -3.80 -22.71
CA THR A 29 2.42 -3.95 -23.82
C THR A 29 2.01 -2.55 -24.29
N GLN A 30 2.25 -2.29 -25.56
CA GLN A 30 1.76 -1.11 -26.27
C GLN A 30 0.26 -0.93 -26.01
N TYR A 31 -0.09 0.14 -25.31
CA TYR A 31 -1.45 0.46 -24.88
C TYR A 31 -2.34 0.70 -26.11
N GLN A 32 -3.05 -0.32 -26.58
CA GLN A 32 -4.13 -0.10 -27.55
C GLN A 32 -5.33 0.46 -26.80
N ARG A 33 -5.75 1.69 -27.14
CA ARG A 33 -6.95 2.32 -26.55
C ARG A 33 -8.16 1.43 -26.82
N ARG A 34 -8.83 1.01 -25.75
CA ARG A 34 -10.16 0.38 -25.85
C ARG A 34 -11.18 1.36 -26.45
N PRO A 35 -12.08 0.92 -27.36
CA PRO A 35 -13.18 1.74 -27.85
C PRO A 35 -14.14 2.07 -26.70
N SER A 36 -14.73 3.26 -26.74
CA SER A 36 -15.71 3.73 -25.76
C SER A 36 -17.04 2.97 -25.91
N GLU A 37 -17.15 1.80 -25.29
CA GLU A 37 -18.43 1.18 -25.04
C GLU A 37 -19.06 1.85 -23.81
N SER A 38 -20.17 2.54 -24.03
CA SER A 38 -21.01 3.16 -23.00
C SER A 38 -21.50 2.08 -22.04
N LYS A 39 -20.87 1.97 -20.87
CA LYS A 39 -21.36 1.14 -19.78
C LYS A 39 -22.69 1.72 -19.25
N PRO A 40 -23.74 0.92 -19.04
CA PRO A 40 -24.92 1.38 -18.32
C PRO A 40 -24.54 1.71 -16.88
N SER A 41 -24.82 2.95 -16.48
CA SER A 41 -24.66 3.47 -15.13
C SER A 41 -25.74 2.87 -14.23
N THR A 42 -25.46 1.76 -13.55
CA THR A 42 -26.22 1.40 -12.35
C THR A 42 -25.66 2.21 -11.19
N SER A 43 -26.10 3.46 -11.15
CA SER A 43 -25.95 4.35 -10.01
C SER A 43 -26.90 3.90 -8.91
N ASN A 44 -26.42 3.09 -7.97
CA ASN A 44 -27.10 2.96 -6.69
C ASN A 44 -26.66 4.12 -5.79
N THR A 45 -27.13 5.31 -6.18
CA THR A 45 -27.24 6.47 -5.29
C THR A 45 -28.42 6.21 -4.38
N SER A 46 -28.16 5.65 -3.20
CA SER A 46 -29.10 5.71 -2.08
C SER A 46 -28.69 6.84 -1.15
N LYS A 47 -28.86 8.08 -1.63
CA LYS A 47 -28.91 9.28 -0.80
C LYS A 47 -30.30 9.33 -0.18
N SER A 48 -30.46 8.74 1.01
CA SER A 48 -31.68 8.85 1.81
C SER A 48 -31.38 9.70 3.04
N SER A 49 -31.48 11.02 2.90
CA SER A 49 -31.46 11.96 4.03
C SER A 49 -32.90 12.41 4.28
N GLY A 50 -33.57 11.70 5.20
CA GLY A 50 -34.79 12.12 5.88
C GLY A 50 -34.45 12.95 7.12
N ASN A 51 -35.36 13.86 7.47
CA ASN A 51 -35.20 15.04 8.32
C ASN A 51 -35.18 14.74 9.84
N LYS A 52 -34.42 15.57 10.59
CA LYS A 52 -34.69 16.14 11.94
C LYS A 52 -34.48 15.28 13.21
N GLU A 53 -33.45 15.60 14.00
CA GLU A 53 -33.50 16.29 15.33
C GLU A 53 -32.34 15.85 16.26
N GLU A 54 -31.56 16.85 16.69
CA GLU A 54 -30.58 16.91 17.81
C GLU A 54 -29.86 15.65 18.31
N LYS A 55 -28.54 15.60 18.04
CA LYS A 55 -27.44 15.67 19.03
C LYS A 55 -26.22 14.85 18.54
N GLU A 56 -25.07 15.51 18.58
CA GLU A 56 -23.70 15.03 18.28
C GLU A 56 -23.35 14.98 16.78
N GLU A 57 -22.66 16.04 16.35
CA GLU A 57 -21.75 16.02 15.20
C GLU A 57 -20.61 15.04 15.53
N GLU A 58 -20.87 13.72 15.45
CA GLU A 58 -19.80 12.74 15.40
C GLU A 58 -19.06 12.95 14.08
N GLU A 59 -18.01 13.75 14.14
CA GLU A 59 -16.98 13.83 13.10
C GLU A 59 -16.54 12.40 12.76
N GLU A 60 -16.63 12.04 11.48
CA GLU A 60 -16.29 10.72 10.96
C GLU A 60 -14.77 10.54 11.01
N GLU A 61 -14.24 10.33 12.21
CA GLU A 61 -12.83 9.97 12.38
C GLU A 61 -12.62 8.62 11.68
N ASP A 62 -11.67 8.60 10.74
CA ASP A 62 -11.49 7.46 9.86
C ASP A 62 -11.07 6.20 10.66
N GLU A 63 -11.39 5.02 10.13
CA GLU A 63 -11.05 3.77 10.82
C GLU A 63 -9.54 3.57 10.99
N TYR A 64 -8.71 4.26 10.20
CA TYR A 64 -7.26 4.20 10.27
C TYR A 64 -6.74 4.96 11.49
N GLU A 65 -7.19 6.19 11.70
CA GLU A 65 -6.83 7.07 12.80
C GLU A 65 -7.29 6.47 14.13
N LYS A 66 -8.55 6.00 14.21
CA LYS A 66 -9.06 5.23 15.35
C LYS A 66 -8.18 4.04 15.73
N ARG A 67 -7.59 3.35 14.74
CA ARG A 67 -6.67 2.24 15.01
C ARG A 67 -5.34 2.76 15.53
N ILE A 68 -4.79 3.83 14.96
CA ILE A 68 -3.54 4.43 15.42
C ILE A 68 -3.68 4.94 16.86
N GLU A 69 -4.78 5.58 17.23
CA GLU A 69 -5.03 6.00 18.60
C GLU A 69 -5.02 4.83 19.59
N ARG A 70 -5.70 3.73 19.24
CA ARG A 70 -5.72 2.50 20.06
C ARG A 70 -4.35 1.86 20.23
N THR A 71 -3.41 2.11 19.31
CA THR A 71 -2.05 1.57 19.40
C THR A 71 -1.19 2.28 20.44
N GLY A 72 -1.59 3.50 20.86
CA GLY A 72 -0.82 4.36 21.76
C GLY A 72 0.43 4.99 21.12
N CYS A 73 0.49 5.04 19.79
CA CYS A 73 1.61 5.59 19.00
C CYS A 73 1.16 6.74 18.07
N ALA A 74 0.09 7.45 18.43
CA ALA A 74 -0.48 8.51 17.60
C ALA A 74 0.48 9.69 17.40
N VAL A 75 1.27 10.04 18.43
CA VAL A 75 2.23 11.15 18.35
C VAL A 75 3.32 10.88 17.33
N GLU A 76 3.92 9.68 17.35
CA GLU A 76 4.94 9.31 16.38
C GLU A 76 4.36 9.15 14.96
N ASN A 77 3.10 8.73 14.84
CA ASN A 77 2.39 8.70 13.56
C ASN A 77 2.17 10.12 13.01
N GLU A 78 1.69 11.05 13.83
CA GLU A 78 1.49 12.45 13.45
C GLU A 78 2.82 13.09 13.02
N ALA A 79 3.90 12.85 13.77
CA ALA A 79 5.24 13.34 13.40
C ALA A 79 5.70 12.82 12.02
N LEU A 80 5.38 11.56 11.69
CA LEU A 80 5.66 10.98 10.38
C LEU A 80 4.80 11.62 9.28
N GLN A 81 3.51 11.83 9.53
CA GLN A 81 2.60 12.52 8.60
C GLN A 81 3.04 13.95 8.34
N LEU A 82 3.42 14.71 9.38
CA LEU A 82 3.94 16.07 9.28
C LEU A 82 5.25 16.12 8.48
N CYS A 83 6.19 15.21 8.74
CA CYS A 83 7.42 15.15 7.95
C CYS A 83 7.14 14.93 6.46
N TYR A 84 6.20 14.02 6.13
CA TYR A 84 5.80 13.79 4.75
C TYR A 84 5.04 14.99 4.16
N ALA A 85 4.20 15.67 4.94
CA ALA A 85 3.51 16.88 4.50
C ALA A 85 4.48 18.02 4.16
N GLU A 86 5.60 18.14 4.88
CA GLU A 86 6.62 19.15 4.62
C GLU A 86 7.56 18.78 3.47
N LYS A 87 8.02 17.53 3.42
CA LYS A 87 9.07 17.09 2.47
C LYS A 87 8.51 16.47 1.21
N HIS A 88 7.31 15.89 1.27
CA HIS A 88 6.71 15.04 0.25
C HIS A 88 7.60 13.87 -0.20
N ASP A 89 8.56 13.46 0.64
CA ASP A 89 9.45 12.32 0.43
C ASP A 89 9.59 11.51 1.73
N TRP A 90 9.02 10.31 1.73
CA TRP A 90 9.06 9.41 2.88
C TRP A 90 10.49 8.93 3.21
N ARG A 91 11.42 8.95 2.23
CA ARG A 91 12.82 8.57 2.46
C ARG A 91 13.56 9.60 3.32
N ALA A 92 13.18 10.87 3.18
CA ALA A 92 13.70 11.95 4.02
C ALA A 92 13.16 11.88 5.47
N CYS A 93 12.12 11.08 5.73
CA CYS A 93 11.47 10.93 7.03
C CYS A 93 11.89 9.66 7.77
N LYS A 94 13.10 9.16 7.50
CA LYS A 94 13.64 7.92 8.10
C LYS A 94 13.60 7.95 9.62
N ASP A 95 13.97 9.08 10.23
CA ASP A 95 14.01 9.23 11.69
C ASP A 95 12.61 9.16 12.32
N ALA A 96 11.62 9.86 11.73
CA ALA A 96 10.23 9.78 12.18
C ALA A 96 9.66 8.36 12.02
N MET A 97 10.04 7.67 10.94
CA MET A 97 9.63 6.30 10.70
C MET A 97 10.28 5.31 11.68
N GLU A 98 11.51 5.56 12.11
CA GLU A 98 12.18 4.77 13.17
C GLU A 98 11.53 5.00 14.53
N ALA A 99 11.23 6.25 14.89
CA ALA A 99 10.51 6.57 16.13
C ALA A 99 9.15 5.86 16.21
N PHE A 100 8.37 5.91 15.11
CA PHE A 100 7.09 5.20 15.05
C PHE A 100 7.25 3.69 15.23
N ARG A 101 8.25 3.08 14.57
CA ARG A 101 8.55 1.64 14.72
C ARG A 101 8.98 1.26 16.13
N GLU A 102 9.74 2.11 16.80
CA GLU A 102 10.14 1.88 18.19
C GLU A 102 8.94 1.95 19.15
N CYS A 103 8.07 2.94 18.99
CA CYS A 103 6.81 3.00 19.73
C CYS A 103 5.98 1.74 19.48
N TRP A 104 5.82 1.36 18.21
CA TRP A 104 5.02 0.21 17.81
C TRP A 104 5.50 -1.09 18.47
N LYS A 105 6.81 -1.30 18.54
CA LYS A 105 7.43 -2.43 19.24
C LYS A 105 7.20 -2.36 20.75
N ARG A 106 7.39 -1.19 21.37
CA ARG A 106 7.22 -0.99 22.81
C ARG A 106 5.78 -1.26 23.25
N ASN A 107 4.81 -0.93 22.41
CA ASN A 107 3.40 -1.12 22.69
C ASN A 107 2.90 -2.53 22.30
N GLY A 108 3.80 -3.43 21.86
CA GLY A 108 3.46 -4.82 21.56
C GLY A 108 2.63 -5.01 20.29
N ASN A 109 2.59 -4.02 19.40
CA ASN A 109 1.81 -4.06 18.16
C ASN A 109 2.50 -4.88 17.04
N VAL A 110 3.54 -5.65 17.37
CA VAL A 110 4.26 -6.50 16.41
C VAL A 110 3.30 -7.54 15.84
N GLN A 111 3.20 -7.61 14.51
CA GLN A 111 2.43 -8.67 13.87
C GLN A 111 3.18 -9.99 14.09
N ALA A 112 2.51 -10.97 14.69
CA ALA A 112 2.99 -12.34 14.69
C ALA A 112 2.86 -12.86 13.25
N GLU A 113 3.99 -13.19 12.64
CA GLU A 113 4.07 -13.88 11.33
C GLU A 113 3.55 -15.32 11.42
#